data_AF-A0A374ULG9-F1
#
_entry.id   AF-A0A374ULG9-F1
#
_cell.length_a   1.000
_cell.length_b   1.000
_cell.length_c   1.000
_cell.angle_alpha   90.00
_cell.angle_beta   90.00
_cell.angle_gamma   90.00
#
_symmetry.space_group_name_H-M   'P 1'
#
loop_
_entity.id
_entity.type
_entity.pdbx_description
1 polymer ?
#
loop_
_entity_poly.entity_id
_entity_poly.type
_entity_poly.pdbx_seq_one_letter_code
_entity_poly.pdbx_strand_id
1 'polypeptide(L)'
;MIDESDVQAYVRMPDCLIKGCSDDMAIFIADGGNHFTDYGIYEGMFLFFDLNKPFLKGRLSCYINKNDDEKPKYRVSDKDIDGYEHLGRLVVTMRNYEV
;
A
#
# COMPACT_ATOMS: atom_id res chain seq x y z
N MET A 1 2.35 13.00 0.26
CA MET A 1 1.36 13.12 1.34
C MET A 1 0.03 12.65 0.77
N ILE A 2 -0.62 11.71 1.45
CA ILE A 2 -1.98 11.24 1.08
C ILE A 2 -2.96 12.37 1.36
N ASP A 3 -4.00 12.50 0.54
CA ASP A 3 -5.06 13.47 0.77
C ASP A 3 -5.90 13.02 1.97
N GLU A 4 -6.11 13.90 2.97
CA GLU A 4 -6.92 13.60 4.16
C GLU A 4 -8.35 13.18 3.79
N SER A 5 -8.88 13.63 2.65
CA SER A 5 -10.20 13.20 2.16
C SER A 5 -10.25 11.73 1.73
N ASP A 6 -9.10 11.10 1.45
CA ASP A 6 -9.01 9.67 1.16
C ASP A 6 -8.90 8.83 2.45
N VAL A 7 -8.61 9.44 3.60
CA VAL A 7 -8.38 8.73 4.86
C VAL A 7 -9.70 8.36 5.52
N GLN A 8 -9.95 7.06 5.65
CA GLN A 8 -11.16 6.55 6.28
C GLN A 8 -11.02 6.35 7.78
N ALA A 9 -9.81 6.04 8.25
CA ALA A 9 -9.55 5.76 9.66
C ALA A 9 -8.06 5.89 9.99
N TYR A 10 -7.81 6.12 11.28
CA TYR A 10 -6.49 6.03 11.89
C TYR A 10 -6.46 4.85 12.84
N VAL A 11 -5.43 4.01 12.77
CA VAL A 11 -5.29 2.82 13.60
C VAL A 11 -4.02 2.89 14.44
N ARG A 12 -4.09 2.36 15.66
CA ARG A 12 -2.89 2.16 16.49
C ARG A 12 -2.36 0.76 16.26
N MET A 13 -1.11 0.67 15.83
CA MET A 13 -0.41 -0.60 15.62
C MET A 13 0.55 -0.86 16.77
N PRO A 14 0.60 -2.09 17.31
CA PRO A 14 1.66 -2.48 18.22
C PRO A 14 3.03 -2.38 17.56
N ASP A 15 3.98 -1.68 18.18
CA ASP A 15 5.34 -1.46 17.66
C ASP A 15 6.05 -2.76 17.28
N CYS A 16 5.76 -3.85 17.99
CA CYS A 16 6.37 -5.16 17.72
C CYS A 16 6.03 -5.72 16.33
N LEU A 17 4.90 -5.31 15.72
CA LEU A 17 4.46 -5.74 14.39
C LEU A 17 5.06 -4.91 13.25
N ILE A 18 5.57 -3.71 13.57
CA ILE A 18 6.07 -2.74 12.57
C ILE A 18 7.53 -2.37 12.80
N LYS A 19 8.25 -3.17 13.60
CA LYS A 19 9.66 -2.92 13.94
C LYS A 19 10.52 -2.79 12.67
N GLY A 20 11.21 -1.65 12.55
CA GLY A 20 12.05 -1.33 11.38
C GLY A 20 11.29 -0.64 10.23
N CYS A 21 10.01 -0.35 10.40
CA CYS A 21 9.27 0.62 9.58
C CYS A 21 9.41 2.02 10.18
N SER A 22 9.21 3.04 9.34
CA SER A 22 9.09 4.42 9.82
C SER A 22 7.71 4.68 10.45
N ASP A 23 7.56 5.83 11.10
CA ASP A 23 6.28 6.28 11.65
C ASP A 23 5.30 6.75 10.56
N ASP A 24 5.78 6.99 9.34
CA ASP A 24 4.96 7.43 8.22
C ASP A 24 4.52 6.23 7.39
N MET A 25 3.33 5.73 7.72
CA MET A 25 2.75 4.55 7.08
C MET A 25 1.35 4.82 6.54
N ALA A 26 1.05 4.17 5.42
CA ALA A 26 -0.29 4.13 4.85
C ALA A 26 -0.79 2.69 4.77
N ILE A 27 -2.09 2.51 5.02
CA ILE A 27 -2.75 1.21 4.94
C ILE A 27 -3.82 1.29 3.85
N PHE A 28 -3.76 0.36 2.90
CA PHE A 28 -4.77 0.21 1.86
C PHE A 28 -5.46 -1.14 1.99
N ILE A 29 -6.68 -1.24 1.48
CA ILE A 29 -7.41 -2.50 1.39
C ILE A 29 -7.24 -3.02 -0.05
N ALA A 30 -6.80 -4.26 -0.19
CA ALA A 30 -6.63 -4.90 -1.49
C ALA A 30 -7.97 -5.04 -2.20
N ASP A 31 -8.00 -4.63 -3.46
CA ASP A 31 -9.16 -4.82 -4.33
C ASP A 31 -9.27 -6.26 -4.85
N GLY A 32 -10.37 -6.54 -5.57
CA GLY A 32 -10.62 -7.83 -6.22
C GLY A 32 -9.81 -8.09 -7.50
N GLY A 33 -8.77 -7.30 -7.79
CA GLY A 33 -8.03 -7.40 -9.05
C GLY A 33 -7.17 -8.66 -9.19
N ASN A 34 -6.83 -9.33 -8.08
CA ASN A 34 -6.05 -10.58 -8.03
C ASN A 34 -4.70 -10.55 -8.78
N HIS A 35 -4.10 -9.38 -8.96
CA HIS A 35 -2.85 -9.22 -9.70
C HIS A 35 -1.60 -9.72 -8.94
N PHE A 36 -1.72 -9.96 -7.63
CA PHE A 36 -0.60 -10.25 -6.73
C PHE A 36 -0.84 -11.51 -5.87
N THR A 37 -1.60 -12.49 -6.39
CA THR A 37 -1.88 -13.74 -5.67
C THR A 37 -0.62 -14.57 -5.40
N ASP A 38 0.41 -14.48 -6.26
CA ASP A 38 1.71 -15.13 -6.04
C ASP A 38 2.47 -14.53 -4.84
N TYR A 39 2.12 -13.31 -4.44
CA TYR A 39 2.58 -12.69 -3.19
C TYR A 39 1.66 -12.98 -2.00
N GLY A 40 0.63 -13.81 -2.19
CA GLY A 40 -0.38 -14.13 -1.17
C GLY A 40 -1.35 -12.99 -0.87
N ILE A 41 -1.48 -12.01 -1.77
CA ILE A 41 -2.41 -10.88 -1.63
C ILE A 41 -3.73 -11.22 -2.30
N TYR A 42 -4.81 -11.10 -1.53
CA TYR A 42 -6.18 -11.34 -1.96
C TYR A 42 -7.08 -10.16 -1.55
N GLU A 43 -8.24 -10.08 -2.18
CA GLU A 43 -9.27 -9.08 -1.88
C GLU A 43 -9.55 -8.95 -0.37
N GLY A 44 -9.70 -7.71 0.09
CA GLY A 44 -10.03 -7.38 1.48
C GLY A 44 -8.85 -7.43 2.45
N MET A 45 -7.65 -7.82 2.02
CA MET A 45 -6.47 -7.79 2.87
C MET A 45 -5.95 -6.36 3.08
N PHE A 46 -5.45 -6.08 4.28
CA PHE A 46 -4.77 -4.83 4.59
C PHE A 46 -3.32 -4.87 4.12
N LEU A 47 -2.90 -3.83 3.40
CA LEU A 47 -1.57 -3.67 2.83
C LEU A 47 -0.92 -2.45 3.47
N PHE A 48 0.16 -2.66 4.21
CA PHE A 48 0.87 -1.61 4.94
C PHE A 48 2.08 -1.17 4.12
N PHE A 49 2.16 0.11 3.83
CA PHE A 49 3.26 0.72 3.09
C PHE A 49 3.99 1.72 3.98
N ASP A 50 5.32 1.58 4.04
CA ASP A 50 6.20 2.57 4.66
C ASP A 50 6.54 3.62 3.62
N LEU A 51 6.10 4.86 3.85
CA LEU A 51 6.21 5.96 2.89
C LEU A 51 7.65 6.49 2.76
N ASN A 52 8.50 6.20 3.75
CA ASN A 52 9.90 6.59 3.74
C ASN A 52 10.83 5.52 3.14
N LYS A 53 10.32 4.30 2.87
CA LYS A 53 11.13 3.26 2.23
C LYS A 53 11.15 3.47 0.72
N PRO A 54 12.33 3.63 0.11
CA PRO A 54 12.43 3.82 -1.34
C PRO A 54 11.99 2.55 -2.09
N PHE A 55 11.61 2.75 -3.35
CA PHE A 55 11.40 1.65 -4.28
C PHE A 55 12.59 0.68 -4.28
N LEU A 56 12.29 -0.61 -4.36
CA LEU A 56 13.28 -1.67 -4.51
C LEU A 56 12.75 -2.69 -5.50
N LYS A 57 13.46 -2.86 -6.61
CA LYS A 57 13.08 -3.81 -7.67
C LYS A 57 12.80 -5.20 -7.11
N GLY A 58 11.65 -5.77 -7.48
CA GLY A 58 11.20 -7.08 -6.97
C GLY A 58 10.54 -7.02 -5.60
N ARG A 59 10.29 -5.83 -5.05
CA ARG A 59 9.43 -5.60 -3.89
C ARG A 59 8.24 -4.74 -4.30
N LEU A 60 7.06 -5.13 -3.84
CA LEU A 60 5.84 -4.36 -4.09
C LEU A 60 5.92 -2.99 -3.43
N SER A 61 5.44 -1.98 -4.15
CA SER A 61 5.28 -0.62 -3.69
C SER A 61 3.92 -0.09 -4.11
N CYS A 62 3.40 0.87 -3.35
CA CYS A 62 2.26 1.67 -3.73
C CYS A 62 2.75 2.86 -4.55
N TYR A 63 1.97 3.21 -5.56
CA TYR A 63 2.19 4.32 -6.47
C TYR A 63 0.93 5.18 -6.49
N ILE A 64 1.11 6.50 -6.54
CA ILE A 64 0.02 7.47 -6.60
C ILE A 64 -0.02 8.14 -7.97
N ASN A 65 -1.20 8.18 -8.56
CA ASN A 65 -1.52 9.01 -9.71
C ASN A 65 -2.04 10.35 -9.19
N LYS A 66 -1.34 11.43 -9.52
CA LYS A 66 -1.75 12.80 -9.16
C LYS A 66 -2.49 13.52 -10.29
N ASN A 67 -2.66 12.85 -11.42
CA ASN A 67 -3.43 13.39 -12.53
C ASN A 67 -4.92 13.17 -12.26
N ASP A 68 -5.73 14.14 -12.63
CA ASP A 68 -7.20 14.01 -12.68
C ASP A 68 -7.58 13.32 -13.99
N ASP A 69 -7.23 12.04 -14.11
CA ASP A 69 -7.53 11.18 -15.27
C ASP A 69 -8.37 9.95 -14.84
N GLU A 70 -8.83 9.17 -15.81
CA GLU A 70 -9.68 7.99 -15.54
C GLU A 70 -8.92 6.83 -14.88
N LYS A 71 -7.61 6.93 -14.67
CA LYS A 71 -6.82 5.83 -14.10
C LYS A 71 -6.97 5.81 -12.57
N PRO A 72 -6.78 4.64 -11.94
CA PRO A 72 -6.82 4.53 -10.49
C PRO A 72 -5.86 5.51 -9.79
N LYS A 73 -6.34 6.18 -8.74
CA LYS A 73 -5.53 7.09 -7.91
C LYS A 73 -4.35 6.37 -7.24
N TYR A 74 -4.57 5.14 -6.78
CA TYR A 74 -3.57 4.32 -6.12
C TYR A 74 -3.36 3.00 -6.85
N ARG A 75 -2.12 2.55 -6.98
CA ARG A 75 -1.78 1.30 -7.66
C ARG A 75 -0.60 0.60 -7.01
N VAL A 76 -0.69 -0.72 -6.89
CA VAL A 76 0.42 -1.55 -6.42
C VAL A 76 1.22 -2.09 -7.62
N SER A 77 2.55 -2.12 -7.51
CA SER A 77 3.44 -2.68 -8.52
C SER A 77 4.81 -3.05 -7.94
N ASP A 78 5.49 -4.03 -8.54
CA ASP A 78 6.88 -4.40 -8.26
C ASP A 78 7.90 -3.72 -9.20
N LYS A 79 7.38 -2.85 -10.07
CA LYS A 79 8.09 -2.06 -11.08
C LYS A 79 7.61 -0.61 -11.05
N ASP A 80 8.45 0.30 -11.50
CA ASP A 80 8.03 1.67 -11.78
C ASP A 80 6.93 1.71 -12.85
N ILE A 81 6.05 2.70 -12.73
CA ILE A 81 4.88 2.86 -13.59
C ILE A 81 4.90 4.29 -14.13
N ASP A 82 4.93 4.42 -15.46
CA ASP A 82 4.89 5.72 -16.11
C ASP A 82 3.60 6.48 -15.75
N GLY A 83 3.75 7.76 -15.39
CA GLY A 83 2.65 8.63 -14.98
C GLY A 83 2.20 8.46 -13.53
N TYR A 84 2.87 7.61 -12.75
CA TYR A 84 2.66 7.50 -11.30
C TYR A 84 3.94 7.85 -10.54
N GLU A 85 3.76 8.39 -9.34
CA GLU A 85 4.85 8.61 -8.39
C GLU A 85 4.91 7.50 -7.36
N HIS A 86 6.11 7.07 -6.98
CA HIS A 86 6.30 6.14 -5.87
C HIS A 86 5.80 6.78 -4.57
N LEU A 87 4.93 6.07 -3.86
CA LEU A 87 4.34 6.53 -2.60
C LEU A 87 5.02 5.86 -1.38
N GLY A 88 5.25 4.56 -1.44
CA GLY A 88 5.81 3.81 -0.32
C GLY A 88 5.99 2.33 -0.63
N ARG A 89 6.84 1.64 0.12
CA ARG A 89 7.13 0.21 -0.09
C ARG A 89 6.30 -0.67 0.84
N LEU A 90 5.75 -1.76 0.31
CA LEU A 90 4.98 -2.73 1.10
C LEU A 90 5.88 -3.37 2.16
N VAL A 91 5.42 -3.37 3.42
CA VAL A 91 6.13 -3.94 4.57
C VAL A 91 5.36 -5.06 5.26
N VAL A 92 4.03 -5.01 5.26
CA VAL A 92 3.17 -6.01 5.89
C VAL A 92 1.91 -6.23 5.04
N THR A 93 1.46 -7.48 4.97
CA THR A 93 0.11 -7.83 4.51
C THR A 93 -0.61 -8.52 5.66
N MET A 94 -1.85 -8.14 5.91
CA MET A 94 -2.63 -8.67 7.01
C MET A 94 -4.03 -9.05 6.54
N ARG A 95 -4.45 -10.27 6.87
CA ARG A 95 -5.81 -10.73 6.65
C ARG A 95 -6.50 -10.85 8.00
N ASN A 96 -7.57 -10.09 8.19
CA ASN A 96 -8.49 -10.32 9.29
C ASN A 96 -9.58 -11.28 8.81
N TYR A 97 -9.86 -12.28 9.62
CA TYR A 97 -11.04 -13.12 9.46
C TYR A 97 -12.06 -12.61 10.47
N GLU A 98 -13.26 -12.30 10.01
CA GLU A 98 -14.39 -12.19 10.93
C GLU A 98 -14.58 -13.56 11.59
N VAL A 99 -14.71 -13.56 12.92
CA VAL A 99 -14.91 -14.78 13.73
C VAL A 99 -16.39 -14.94 14.00
#